data_AF-A0A937P8T2-F1
#
_entry.id   AF-A0A937P8T2-F1
#
_cell.length_a   1.000
_cell.length_b   1.000
_cell.length_c   1.000
_cell.angle_alpha   90.00
_cell.angle_beta   90.00
_cell.angle_gamma   90.00
#
_symmetry.space_group_name_H-M   'P 1'
#
loop_
_entity.id
_entity.type
_entity.pdbx_description
1 polymer ?
#
loop_
_entity_poly.entity_id
_entity_poly.type
_entity_poly.pdbx_seq_one_letter_code
_entity_poly.pdbx_strand_id
1 'polypeptide(L)' 'MKVERKTKDNIADAVEKLLTPIKENVLTVTSYNGKEFAKHGRIAKNLNTDFYFAPPYFIL' A
#
# COMPACT_ATOMS: atom_id res chain seq x y z
N MET A 1 -0.49 -2.02 13.76
CA MET A 1 0.95 -2.36 13.78
C MET A 1 1.74 -1.11 13.49
N LYS A 2 2.67 -0.73 14.36
CA LYS A 2 3.61 0.37 14.09
C LYS A 2 4.76 -0.20 13.26
N VAL A 3 5.11 0.47 12.16
CA VAL A 3 6.33 0.15 11.40
C VAL A 3 7.45 1.05 11.93
N GLU A 4 8.51 0.46 12.49
CA GLU A 4 9.59 1.22 13.15
C GLU A 4 10.33 2.14 12.20
N ARG A 5 10.52 1.70 10.94
CA ARG A 5 11.12 2.50 9.86
C ARG A 5 10.24 2.41 8.61
N LYS A 6 9.72 3.55 8.14
CA LYS A 6 8.86 3.65 6.95
C LYS A 6 9.66 3.58 5.63
N THR A 7 10.50 2.57 5.48
CA THR A 7 11.13 2.27 4.19
C THR A 7 10.09 1.62 3.27
N LYS A 8 10.31 1.71 1.95
CA LYS A 8 9.44 1.08 0.95
C LYS A 8 9.30 -0.44 1.14
N ASP A 9 10.35 -1.07 1.64
CA ASP A 9 10.39 -2.51 1.92
C ASP A 9 9.52 -2.84 3.14
N ASN A 10 9.77 -2.17 4.26
CA ASN A 10 9.04 -2.41 5.50
C ASN A 10 7.54 -2.08 5.36
N ILE A 11 7.18 -1.06 4.58
CA ILE A 11 5.78 -0.75 4.30
C ILE A 11 5.14 -1.83 3.43
N ALA A 12 5.81 -2.32 2.38
CA ALA A 12 5.27 -3.40 1.57
C ALA A 12 5.05 -4.68 2.40
N ASP A 13 6.06 -5.09 3.18
CA ASP A 13 5.97 -6.27 4.05
C ASP A 13 4.83 -6.11 5.08
N ALA A 14 4.68 -4.92 5.64
CA ALA A 14 3.64 -4.61 6.60
C ALA A 14 2.23 -4.71 6.00
N VAL A 15 2.02 -4.12 4.83
CA VAL A 15 0.73 -4.13 4.12
C VAL A 15 0.38 -5.53 3.69
N GLU A 16 1.31 -6.26 3.09
CA GLU A 16 1.12 -7.65 2.67
C GLU A 16 0.75 -8.53 3.87
N LYS A 17 1.50 -8.44 4.98
CA LYS A 17 1.21 -9.20 6.20
C LYS A 17 -0.18 -8.91 6.76
N LEU A 18 -0.61 -7.64 6.73
CA LEU A 18 -1.89 -7.23 7.30
C LEU A 18 -3.08 -7.65 6.42
N LEU A 19 -2.94 -7.54 5.10
CA LEU A 19 -4.05 -7.70 4.16
C LEU A 19 -4.15 -9.09 3.54
N THR A 20 -3.07 -9.87 3.49
CA THR A 20 -3.09 -11.24 2.94
C THR A 20 -4.18 -12.13 3.55
N PRO A 21 -4.46 -12.11 4.87
CA PRO A 21 -5.51 -12.94 5.46
C PRO A 21 -6.92 -12.64 4.93
N ILE A 22 -7.13 -11.46 4.36
CA ILE A 22 -8.43 -11.01 3.84
C ILE A 22 -8.36 -10.66 2.35
N LYS A 23 -7.32 -11.10 1.62
CA LYS A 23 -7.01 -10.63 0.26
C LYS A 23 -8.16 -10.81 -0.74
N GLU A 24 -8.98 -11.86 -0.57
CA GLU A 24 -10.16 -12.11 -1.41
C GLU A 24 -11.21 -11.00 -1.31
N ASN A 25 -11.18 -10.22 -0.22
CA ASN A 25 -12.07 -9.08 0.02
C ASN A 25 -11.38 -7.74 -0.25
N VAL A 26 -10.10 -7.72 -0.65
CA VAL A 26 -9.34 -6.50 -0.94
C VAL A 26 -9.40 -6.23 -2.44
N LEU A 27 -10.39 -5.43 -2.85
CA LEU A 27 -10.60 -5.10 -4.26
C LEU A 27 -9.63 -4.04 -4.78
N THR A 28 -9.31 -3.04 -3.95
CA THR A 28 -8.38 -1.96 -4.28
C THR A 28 -7.66 -1.47 -3.04
N VAL A 29 -6.43 -0.97 -3.20
CA VAL A 29 -5.68 -0.24 -2.17
C VAL A 29 -5.40 1.17 -2.65
N THR A 30 -5.77 2.19 -1.86
CA THR A 30 -5.47 3.59 -2.18
C THR A 30 -4.56 4.18 -1.12
N SER A 31 -3.50 4.89 -1.53
CA SER A 31 -2.58 5.59 -0.62
C SER A 31 -2.22 6.98 -1.15
N TYR A 32 -1.57 7.82 -0.33
CA TYR A 32 -0.94 9.05 -0.81
C TYR A 32 0.33 8.73 -1.60
N ASN A 33 0.81 9.67 -2.41
CA ASN A 33 2.04 9.52 -3.21
C ASN A 33 3.32 9.67 -2.37
N GLY A 34 3.43 8.88 -1.30
CA GLY A 34 4.60 8.81 -0.42
C GLY A 34 5.68 7.90 -0.99
N LYS A 35 6.96 8.26 -0.80
CA LYS A 35 8.11 7.46 -1.24
C LYS A 35 8.15 6.07 -0.58
N GLU A 36 7.57 5.96 0.61
CA GLU A 36 7.40 4.70 1.33
C GLU A 36 6.42 3.73 0.64
N PHE A 37 5.62 4.20 -0.32
CA PHE A 37 4.76 3.38 -1.18
C PHE A 37 5.37 3.11 -2.56
N ALA A 38 6.65 3.40 -2.78
CA ALA A 38 7.33 3.14 -4.06
C ALA A 38 7.32 1.66 -4.50
N LYS A 39 6.94 0.73 -3.61
CA LYS A 39 6.71 -0.69 -3.92
C LYS A 39 5.23 -1.04 -4.14
N HIS A 40 4.37 -0.08 -4.47
CA HIS A 40 2.94 -0.29 -4.73
C HIS A 40 2.65 -1.44 -5.72
N GLY A 41 3.45 -1.61 -6.79
CA GLY A 41 3.27 -2.71 -7.74
C GLY A 41 3.52 -4.10 -7.14
N ARG A 42 4.43 -4.21 -6.16
CA ARG A 42 4.65 -5.46 -5.40
C ARG A 42 3.43 -5.77 -4.53
N ILE A 43 2.91 -4.76 -3.84
CA ILE A 43 1.73 -4.88 -2.97
C ILE A 43 0.52 -5.34 -3.80
N ALA A 44 0.25 -4.66 -4.92
CA ALA A 44 -0.82 -5.00 -5.86
C ALA A 44 -0.74 -6.46 -6.32
N LYS A 45 0.45 -6.88 -6.78
CA LYS A 45 0.70 -8.25 -7.26
C LYS A 45 0.46 -9.30 -6.16
N ASN A 46 0.99 -9.07 -4.95
CA ASN A 46 0.91 -10.06 -3.87
C ASN A 46 -0.51 -10.19 -3.29
N LEU A 47 -1.27 -9.10 -3.29
CA LEU A 47 -2.66 -9.09 -2.84
C LEU A 47 -3.67 -9.42 -3.95
N ASN A 48 -3.22 -9.54 -5.20
CA ASN A 48 -4.08 -9.69 -6.39
C ASN A 48 -5.17 -8.60 -6.45
N THR A 49 -4.75 -7.35 -6.29
CA THR A 49 -5.62 -6.18 -6.14
C THR A 49 -5.06 -4.99 -6.92
N ASP A 50 -5.89 -4.01 -7.25
CA ASP A 50 -5.42 -2.77 -7.86
C ASP A 50 -4.87 -1.81 -6.80
N PHE A 51 -3.89 -0.99 -7.17
CA PHE A 51 -3.33 0.03 -6.30
C PHE A 51 -3.40 1.41 -6.94
N TYR A 52 -3.97 2.38 -6.22
CA TYR A 52 -4.13 3.76 -6.68
C TYR A 52 -3.42 4.74 -5.75
N PHE A 53 -2.97 5.85 -6.34
CA PHE A 53 -2.54 7.01 -5.58
C PHE A 53 -3.66 8.05 -5.52
N ALA A 54 -3.93 8.54 -4.32
CA ALA A 54 -4.80 9.69 -4.13
C ALA A 54 -4.21 10.89 -4.89
N PRO A 55 -5.03 11.66 -5.62
CA PRO A 55 -4.59 12.93 -6.18
C PRO A 55 -4.02 13.82 -5.07
N PRO A 56 -3.01 14.65 -5.36
CA PRO A 56 -2.55 15.64 -4.40
C PRO A 56 -3.72 16.54 -3.99
N TYR A 57 -3.85 16.77 -2.68
CA TYR A 57 -4.85 17.69 -2.14
C TYR A 57 -4.47 19.11 -2.57
N PHE A 58 -5.09 19.60 -3.65
CA PHE A 58 -5.03 21.01 -4.00
C PHE A 58 -6.08 21.75 -3.15
N ILE A 59 -5.62 22.41 -2.09
CA ILE A 59 -6.36 23.54 -1.52
C ILE A 59 -6.17 24.68 -2.53
N LEU A 60 -7.24 25.06 -3.23
CA LEU A 60 -7.31 26.34 -3.94
C LEU A 60 -7.30 27.48 -2.91
#